data_AF-A0A258EBC6-F1
#
_entry.id   AF-A0A258EBC6-F1
#
_cell.length_a   1.000
_cell.length_b   1.000
_cell.length_c   1.000
_cell.angle_alpha   90.00
_cell.angle_beta   90.00
_cell.angle_gamma   90.00
#
_symmetry.space_group_name_H-M   'P 1'
#
loop_
_entity.id
_entity.type
_entity.pdbx_description
1 polymer ?
#
loop_
_entity_poly.entity_id
_entity_poly.type
_entity_poly.pdbx_seq_one_letter_code
_entity_poly.pdbx_strand_id
1 'polypeptide(L)'
;ALWIDGKTVDNSVLANYKAEDFDWFFQSGVKANARSERFPQPFQVHLYSPEYFEESFGPNSEMFRPRTNQDTITITQRMVTWMKDISRYPDPTTAFLQKNARYEKLKASPNASNPEVKSEIQRLFDELEEAYAKTPDNRKHRLPKPTPPQTSDSGKITFEPGLSEYVGSYANYQTQIKKSGFFSTLSQEEMRQLEKEFHALESRFAKLPLEEKMQTKRPSFPFAKLNQGNQVIYKKLADLTEEEKKSMVC
;
A
#
# COMPACT_ATOMS: atom_id res chain seq x y z
N ALA A 1 -16.32 12.12 26.82
CA ALA A 1 -16.95 11.76 28.10
C ALA A 1 -16.62 10.31 28.30
N LEU A 2 -16.30 9.94 29.52
CA LEU A 2 -16.09 8.55 29.89
C LEU A 2 -17.34 8.06 30.60
N TRP A 3 -17.81 6.88 30.20
CA TRP A 3 -18.94 6.22 30.79
C TRP A 3 -18.52 4.82 31.22
N ILE A 4 -18.88 4.43 32.44
CA ILE A 4 -18.76 3.06 32.94
C ILE A 4 -20.18 2.62 33.31
N ASP A 5 -20.65 1.52 32.73
CA ASP A 5 -21.95 0.93 33.02
C ASP A 5 -23.11 1.94 32.96
N GLY A 6 -23.14 2.71 31.88
CA GLY A 6 -24.17 3.73 31.63
C GLY A 6 -24.03 5.02 32.46
N LYS A 7 -23.03 5.13 33.34
CA LYS A 7 -22.81 6.31 34.20
C LYS A 7 -21.59 7.11 33.76
N THR A 8 -21.73 8.42 33.68
CA THR A 8 -20.60 9.31 33.41
C THR A 8 -19.65 9.33 34.59
N VAL A 9 -18.34 9.21 34.34
CA VAL A 9 -17.29 9.25 35.35
C VAL A 9 -16.13 10.15 34.91
N ASP A 10 -15.35 10.62 35.88
CA ASP A 10 -14.08 11.28 35.63
C ASP A 10 -13.00 10.28 35.23
N ASN A 11 -12.04 10.73 34.39
CA ASN A 11 -10.96 9.86 33.93
C ASN A 11 -10.08 9.32 35.07
N SER A 12 -10.00 10.02 36.21
CA SER A 12 -9.25 9.58 37.38
C SER A 12 -9.74 8.24 37.94
N VAL A 13 -11.03 7.93 37.73
CA VAL A 13 -11.65 6.67 38.18
C VAL A 13 -11.00 5.45 37.52
N LEU A 14 -10.46 5.59 36.31
CA LEU A 14 -9.80 4.50 35.58
C LEU A 14 -8.57 3.95 36.28
N ALA A 15 -7.93 4.71 37.19
CA ALA A 15 -6.78 4.22 37.95
C ALA A 15 -7.11 3.01 38.83
N ASN A 16 -8.40 2.81 39.15
CA ASN A 16 -8.88 1.69 39.96
C ASN A 16 -9.28 0.46 39.15
N TYR A 17 -9.21 0.52 37.81
CA TYR A 17 -9.65 -0.53 36.92
C TYR A 17 -8.49 -1.06 36.07
N LYS A 18 -8.59 -2.33 35.72
CA LYS A 18 -7.76 -2.98 34.71
C LYS A 18 -8.55 -3.21 33.44
N ALA A 19 -7.85 -3.54 32.36
CA ALA A 19 -8.49 -3.77 31.07
C ALA A 19 -9.39 -5.02 31.09
N GLU A 20 -9.13 -5.98 31.98
CA GLU A 20 -9.88 -7.21 32.16
C GLU A 20 -11.18 -7.01 32.95
N ASP A 21 -11.36 -5.86 33.61
CA ASP A 21 -12.59 -5.53 34.33
C ASP A 21 -13.75 -5.15 33.38
N PHE A 22 -13.49 -5.12 32.07
CA PHE A 22 -14.45 -4.71 31.05
C PHE A 22 -14.53 -5.73 29.92
N ASP A 23 -15.71 -6.31 29.72
CA ASP A 23 -15.99 -7.22 28.60
C ASP A 23 -16.16 -6.48 27.28
N TRP A 24 -16.52 -5.19 27.35
CA TRP A 24 -16.77 -4.39 26.17
C TRP A 24 -16.45 -2.92 26.37
N PHE A 25 -16.17 -2.21 25.27
CA PHE A 25 -16.10 -0.76 25.24
C PHE A 25 -16.79 -0.20 24.01
N PHE A 26 -17.02 1.10 23.91
CA PHE A 26 -17.56 1.70 22.70
C PHE A 26 -17.07 3.12 22.62
N GLN A 27 -16.41 3.48 21.52
CA GLN A 27 -15.96 4.84 21.27
C GLN A 27 -16.71 5.43 20.08
N SER A 28 -17.24 6.63 20.23
CA SER A 28 -17.87 7.36 19.13
C SER A 28 -17.51 8.84 19.12
N GLY A 29 -17.50 9.43 17.92
CA GLY A 29 -17.34 10.87 17.73
C GLY A 29 -18.61 11.61 18.10
N VAL A 30 -18.46 12.69 18.86
CA VAL A 30 -19.55 13.61 19.23
C VAL A 30 -19.51 14.80 18.26
N LYS A 31 -20.59 14.99 17.49
CA LYS A 31 -20.72 16.12 16.56
C LYS A 31 -20.71 17.45 17.32
N ALA A 32 -20.22 18.52 16.69
CA ALA A 32 -20.05 19.82 17.33
C ALA A 32 -21.35 20.35 17.98
N ASN A 33 -22.50 20.12 17.35
CA ASN A 33 -23.82 20.53 17.84
C ASN A 33 -24.36 19.68 19.01
N ALA A 34 -23.73 18.54 19.33
CA ALA A 34 -24.10 17.67 20.45
C ALA A 34 -23.15 17.82 21.65
N ARG A 35 -22.19 18.75 21.58
CA ARG A 35 -21.26 19.07 22.66
C ARG A 35 -21.87 20.17 23.53
N SER A 36 -21.65 20.07 24.84
CA SER A 36 -22.11 21.06 25.81
C SER A 36 -20.93 21.55 26.66
N GLU A 37 -21.15 22.58 27.47
CA GLU A 37 -20.14 23.05 28.42
C GLU A 37 -19.69 21.93 29.38
N ARG A 38 -20.63 21.07 29.79
CA ARG A 38 -20.35 19.88 30.61
C ARG A 38 -19.62 18.78 29.84
N PHE A 39 -19.83 18.68 28.53
CA PHE A 39 -19.25 17.64 27.68
C PHE A 39 -18.65 18.23 26.39
N PRO A 40 -17.56 19.01 26.49
CA PRO A 40 -17.01 19.76 25.36
C PRO A 40 -16.19 18.89 24.40
N GLN A 41 -15.81 17.70 24.84
CA GLN A 41 -14.89 16.84 24.10
C GLN A 41 -15.47 16.24 22.81
N PRO A 42 -14.64 16.00 21.78
CA PRO A 42 -15.08 15.48 20.48
C PRO A 42 -15.37 13.99 20.44
N PHE A 43 -15.11 13.25 21.52
CA PHE A 43 -15.32 11.80 21.59
C PHE A 43 -15.97 11.40 22.91
N GLN A 44 -16.73 10.31 22.87
CA GLN A 44 -17.22 9.63 24.06
C GLN A 44 -16.79 8.17 24.03
N VAL A 45 -16.53 7.63 25.22
CA VAL A 45 -16.10 6.25 25.46
C VAL A 45 -17.03 5.66 26.50
N HIS A 46 -17.57 4.50 26.21
CA HIS A 46 -18.34 3.68 27.13
C HIS A 46 -17.54 2.42 27.44
N LEU A 47 -17.49 2.01 28.69
CA LEU A 47 -16.89 0.78 29.18
C LEU A 47 -18.01 -0.02 29.85
N TYR A 48 -18.03 -1.33 29.61
CA TYR A 48 -19.07 -2.23 30.12
C TYR A 48 -18.38 -3.33 30.92
N SER A 49 -18.73 -3.43 32.19
CA SER A 49 -18.38 -4.58 33.03
C SER A 49 -19.09 -5.84 32.52
N PRO A 50 -18.61 -7.04 32.87
CA PRO A 50 -19.24 -8.30 32.46
C PRO A 50 -20.73 -8.36 32.82
N GLU A 51 -21.07 -8.01 34.07
CA GLU A 51 -22.46 -8.04 34.57
C GLU A 51 -23.35 -7.07 33.78
N TYR A 52 -22.88 -5.84 33.56
CA TYR A 52 -23.65 -4.83 32.86
C TYR A 52 -23.75 -5.10 31.35
N PHE A 53 -22.72 -5.70 30.75
CA PHE A 53 -22.75 -6.16 29.36
C PHE A 53 -23.81 -7.25 29.19
N GLU A 54 -23.81 -8.24 30.07
CA GLU A 54 -24.77 -9.32 30.10
C GLU A 54 -26.21 -8.80 30.30
N GLU A 55 -26.42 -7.86 31.23
CA GLU A 55 -27.72 -7.22 31.44
C GLU A 55 -28.17 -6.41 30.21
N SER A 56 -27.26 -5.66 29.60
CA SER A 56 -27.58 -4.74 28.49
C SER A 56 -27.80 -5.44 27.15
N PHE A 57 -27.10 -6.56 26.91
CA PHE A 57 -27.04 -7.21 25.59
C PHE A 57 -27.44 -8.70 25.62
N GLY A 58 -27.35 -9.36 26.77
CA GLY A 58 -27.72 -10.77 26.97
C GLY A 58 -26.61 -11.79 26.64
N PRO A 59 -26.80 -13.05 27.07
CA PRO A 59 -25.75 -14.11 27.02
C PRO A 59 -25.38 -14.56 25.62
N ASN A 60 -26.24 -14.23 24.65
CA ASN A 60 -26.14 -14.66 23.26
C ASN A 60 -26.18 -13.46 22.31
N SER A 61 -25.79 -12.27 22.76
CA SER A 61 -25.73 -11.09 21.90
C SER A 61 -24.85 -11.36 20.66
N GLU A 62 -25.47 -11.42 19.48
CA GLU A 62 -24.74 -11.44 18.20
C GLU A 62 -24.05 -10.10 17.91
N MET A 63 -24.46 -9.05 18.63
CA MET A 63 -23.77 -7.75 18.67
C MET A 63 -22.51 -7.91 19.51
N PHE A 64 -21.49 -8.45 18.84
CA PHE A 64 -20.08 -8.45 19.18
C PHE A 64 -19.63 -9.42 20.29
N ARG A 65 -18.51 -10.12 20.03
CA ARG A 65 -17.95 -11.13 20.94
C ARG A 65 -17.37 -10.44 22.20
N PRO A 66 -17.68 -10.92 23.42
CA PRO A 66 -17.09 -10.37 24.65
C PRO A 66 -15.57 -10.51 24.62
N ARG A 67 -14.88 -9.54 25.22
CA ARG A 67 -13.42 -9.54 25.30
C ARG A 67 -12.94 -10.69 26.18
N THR A 68 -11.78 -11.22 25.83
CA THR A 68 -11.05 -12.19 26.64
C THR A 68 -9.99 -11.47 27.47
N ASN A 69 -9.47 -12.15 28.49
CA ASN A 69 -8.33 -11.70 29.30
C ASN A 69 -7.04 -11.46 28.50
N GLN A 70 -7.05 -11.80 27.20
CA GLN A 70 -5.91 -11.57 26.33
C GLN A 70 -6.02 -10.26 25.52
N ASP A 71 -7.21 -9.66 25.44
CA ASP A 71 -7.46 -8.45 24.65
C ASP A 71 -7.03 -7.18 25.39
N THR A 72 -6.54 -6.18 24.68
CA THR A 72 -6.23 -4.84 25.23
C THR A 72 -7.23 -3.77 24.77
N ILE A 73 -7.55 -2.78 25.63
CA ILE A 73 -8.31 -1.58 25.25
C ILE A 73 -7.31 -0.49 24.84
N THR A 74 -7.35 -0.07 23.57
CA THR A 74 -6.59 1.11 23.11
C THR A 74 -7.55 2.20 22.65
N ILE A 75 -7.63 3.30 23.41
CA ILE A 75 -8.44 4.46 23.06
C ILE A 75 -7.61 5.37 22.15
N THR A 76 -8.04 5.58 20.90
CA THR A 76 -7.31 6.43 19.94
C THR A 76 -8.14 7.64 19.52
N GLN A 77 -7.50 8.74 19.12
CA GLN A 77 -8.22 9.92 18.62
C GLN A 77 -8.78 9.76 17.19
N ARG A 78 -8.68 8.57 16.58
CA ARG A 78 -9.17 8.32 15.22
C ARG A 78 -10.67 7.99 15.27
N MET A 79 -11.44 8.50 14.31
CA MET A 79 -12.85 8.12 14.11
C MET A 79 -12.94 6.67 13.61
N VAL A 80 -12.75 5.67 14.48
CA VAL A 80 -12.82 4.26 14.08
C VAL A 80 -13.69 3.48 15.04
N THR A 81 -14.85 3.05 14.54
CA THR A 81 -15.70 2.00 15.12
C THR A 81 -15.19 0.65 14.65
N TRP A 82 -14.09 0.12 15.21
CA TRP A 82 -13.78 -1.31 15.10
C TRP A 82 -13.07 -1.81 16.35
N MET A 83 -13.63 -2.86 16.94
CA MET A 83 -13.26 -3.45 18.22
C MET A 83 -12.73 -4.87 18.06
N LYS A 84 -11.43 -4.99 17.84
CA LYS A 84 -10.60 -6.16 18.17
C LYS A 84 -9.22 -5.64 18.55
N ASP A 85 -8.52 -6.32 19.45
CA ASP A 85 -7.15 -5.96 19.81
C ASP A 85 -6.29 -5.84 18.54
N ILE A 86 -5.92 -4.61 18.20
CA ILE A 86 -5.13 -4.27 17.01
C ILE A 86 -3.71 -4.85 17.03
N SER A 87 -3.22 -5.30 18.19
CA SER A 87 -1.93 -5.99 18.30
C SER A 87 -2.04 -7.49 17.97
N ARG A 88 -3.23 -8.09 18.13
CA ARG A 88 -3.49 -9.54 17.90
C ARG A 88 -4.21 -9.82 16.59
N TYR A 89 -5.05 -8.89 16.17
CA TYR A 89 -5.73 -8.88 14.89
C TYR A 89 -5.51 -7.52 14.25
N PRO A 90 -4.33 -7.29 13.65
CA PRO A 90 -4.21 -6.22 12.67
C PRO A 90 -5.40 -6.33 11.70
N ASP A 91 -5.98 -5.21 11.29
CA ASP A 91 -7.08 -5.22 10.32
C ASP A 91 -6.69 -6.14 9.14
N PRO A 92 -7.62 -6.84 8.46
CA PRO A 92 -7.25 -7.86 7.47
C PRO A 92 -6.24 -7.37 6.42
N THR A 93 -6.23 -6.06 6.13
CA THR A 93 -5.22 -5.42 5.29
C THR A 93 -3.87 -5.31 6.00
N THR A 94 -3.79 -4.78 7.22
CA THR A 94 -2.55 -4.78 8.02
C THR A 94 -2.04 -6.18 8.34
N ALA A 95 -2.91 -7.17 8.60
CA ALA A 95 -2.53 -8.56 8.83
C ALA A 95 -1.83 -9.14 7.61
N PHE A 96 -2.43 -8.89 6.44
CA PHE A 96 -1.86 -9.24 5.16
C PHE A 96 -0.52 -8.52 4.94
N LEU A 97 -0.45 -7.21 5.17
CA LEU A 97 0.76 -6.42 4.95
C LEU A 97 1.92 -6.83 5.86
N GLN A 98 1.65 -7.14 7.14
CA GLN A 98 2.66 -7.63 8.08
C GLN A 98 3.17 -9.02 7.67
N LYS A 99 2.25 -9.91 7.29
CA LYS A 99 2.61 -11.25 6.80
C LYS A 99 3.42 -11.16 5.50
N ASN A 100 3.01 -10.27 4.58
CA ASN A 100 3.73 -10.00 3.34
C ASN A 100 5.12 -9.39 3.58
N ALA A 101 5.25 -8.47 4.54
CA ALA A 101 6.55 -7.92 4.93
C ALA A 101 7.48 -8.99 5.51
N ARG A 102 6.94 -9.92 6.31
CA ARG A 102 7.72 -11.07 6.81
C ARG A 102 8.14 -12.00 5.67
N TYR A 103 7.23 -12.30 4.75
CA TYR A 103 7.50 -13.08 3.55
C TYR A 103 8.63 -12.47 2.72
N GLU A 104 8.54 -11.18 2.37
CA GLU A 104 9.59 -10.49 1.59
C GLU A 104 10.92 -10.40 2.36
N LYS A 105 10.89 -10.21 3.69
CA LYS A 105 12.10 -10.20 4.51
C LYS A 105 12.80 -11.56 4.53
N LEU A 106 12.06 -12.66 4.64
CA LEU A 106 12.62 -14.02 4.61
C LEU A 106 13.14 -14.36 3.22
N LYS A 107 12.39 -13.98 2.18
CA LYS A 107 12.79 -14.12 0.78
C LYS A 107 14.08 -13.34 0.46
N ALA A 108 14.26 -12.14 1.01
CA ALA A 108 15.48 -11.33 0.85
C ALA A 108 16.63 -11.71 1.80
N SER A 109 16.42 -12.68 2.69
CA SER A 109 17.42 -13.08 3.68
C SER A 109 18.57 -13.87 3.03
N PRO A 110 19.84 -13.71 3.47
CA PRO A 110 20.94 -14.57 3.05
C PRO A 110 20.68 -16.07 3.33
N ASN A 111 19.82 -16.36 4.30
CA ASN A 111 19.45 -17.71 4.69
C ASN A 111 18.22 -18.26 3.93
N ALA A 112 17.72 -17.56 2.91
CA ALA A 112 16.55 -18.00 2.14
C ALA A 112 16.70 -19.39 1.50
N SER A 113 17.95 -19.79 1.21
CA SER A 113 18.29 -21.11 0.65
C SER A 113 18.28 -22.24 1.68
N ASN A 114 18.19 -21.95 2.98
CA ASN A 114 18.09 -22.98 4.02
C ASN A 114 16.74 -23.73 3.87
N PRO A 115 16.71 -25.08 3.86
CA PRO A 115 15.49 -25.88 3.75
C PRO A 115 14.35 -25.46 4.71
N GLU A 116 14.66 -25.13 5.96
CA GLU A 116 13.67 -24.70 6.96
C GLU A 116 13.07 -23.34 6.61
N VAL A 117 13.92 -22.40 6.19
CA VAL A 117 13.51 -21.06 5.78
C VAL A 117 12.72 -21.11 4.47
N LYS A 118 13.12 -21.98 3.54
CA LYS A 118 12.43 -22.21 2.27
C LYS A 118 11.02 -22.77 2.50
N SER A 119 10.87 -23.72 3.41
CA SER A 119 9.55 -24.26 3.81
C SER A 119 8.66 -23.17 4.42
N GLU A 120 9.23 -22.31 5.29
CA GLU A 120 8.48 -21.19 5.88
C GLU A 120 8.10 -20.12 4.84
N ILE A 121 8.96 -19.83 3.87
CA ILE A 121 8.65 -18.92 2.75
C ILE A 121 7.48 -19.46 1.92
N GLN A 122 7.49 -20.77 1.60
CA GLN A 122 6.40 -21.40 0.85
C GLN A 122 5.08 -21.35 1.62
N ARG A 123 5.11 -21.72 2.91
CA ARG A 123 3.94 -21.69 3.79
C ARG A 123 3.33 -20.28 3.86
N LEU A 124 4.17 -19.25 4.01
CA LEU A 124 3.71 -17.87 4.03
C LEU A 124 3.13 -17.41 2.68
N PHE A 125 3.69 -17.88 1.56
CA PHE A 125 3.15 -17.59 0.23
C PHE A 125 1.74 -18.16 0.06
N ASP A 126 1.53 -19.45 0.39
CA ASP A 126 0.24 -20.12 0.25
C ASP A 126 -0.84 -19.41 1.09
N GLU A 127 -0.51 -19.05 2.33
CA GLU A 127 -1.40 -18.30 3.22
C GLU A 127 -1.75 -16.90 2.68
N LEU A 128 -0.79 -16.22 2.05
CA LEU A 128 -1.00 -14.90 1.44
C LEU A 128 -1.85 -15.00 0.18
N GLU A 129 -1.64 -16.01 -0.67
CA GLU A 129 -2.43 -16.24 -1.87
C GLU A 129 -3.90 -16.51 -1.52
N GLU A 130 -4.13 -17.39 -0.54
CA GLU A 130 -5.48 -17.70 -0.05
C GLU A 130 -6.16 -16.45 0.53
N ALA A 131 -5.43 -15.66 1.32
CA ALA A 131 -5.96 -14.41 1.89
C ALA A 131 -6.27 -13.37 0.81
N TYR A 132 -5.43 -13.26 -0.22
CA TYR A 132 -5.66 -12.36 -1.36
C TYR A 132 -6.88 -12.79 -2.18
N ALA A 133 -7.04 -14.09 -2.44
CA ALA A 133 -8.18 -14.65 -3.17
C ALA A 133 -9.52 -14.41 -2.45
N LYS A 134 -9.53 -14.54 -1.11
CA LYS A 134 -10.71 -14.29 -0.26
C LYS A 134 -11.01 -12.80 -0.03
N THR A 135 -10.09 -11.90 -0.40
CA THR A 135 -10.30 -10.46 -0.21
C THR A 135 -11.28 -9.91 -1.25
N PRO A 136 -12.29 -9.08 -0.89
CA PRO A 136 -13.18 -8.45 -1.86
C PRO A 136 -12.45 -7.41 -2.74
N ASP A 137 -12.91 -7.19 -3.98
CA ASP A 137 -12.20 -6.35 -4.97
C ASP A 137 -12.01 -4.89 -4.52
N ASN A 138 -12.95 -4.35 -3.75
CA ASN A 138 -12.84 -3.03 -3.15
C ASN A 138 -11.71 -2.91 -2.12
N ARG A 139 -11.07 -4.01 -1.70
CA ARG A 139 -9.89 -4.01 -0.82
C ARG A 139 -8.62 -4.52 -1.51
N LYS A 140 -8.75 -5.32 -2.59
CA LYS A 140 -7.61 -5.84 -3.35
C LYS A 140 -6.66 -4.75 -3.86
N HIS A 141 -7.18 -3.58 -4.24
CA HIS A 141 -6.35 -2.45 -4.69
C HIS A 141 -5.37 -1.90 -3.64
N ARG A 142 -5.52 -2.28 -2.36
CA ARG A 142 -4.65 -1.88 -1.25
C ARG A 142 -3.66 -2.97 -0.85
N LEU A 143 -3.76 -4.16 -1.44
CA LEU A 143 -2.93 -5.31 -1.11
C LEU A 143 -1.98 -5.62 -2.27
N PRO A 144 -0.67 -5.79 -2.02
CA PRO A 144 0.22 -6.32 -3.03
C PRO A 144 -0.14 -7.78 -3.33
N LYS A 145 -0.23 -8.15 -4.61
CA LYS A 145 -0.41 -9.55 -5.00
C LYS A 145 0.88 -10.32 -4.64
N PRO A 146 0.80 -11.44 -3.90
CA PRO A 146 1.99 -12.21 -3.53
C PRO A 146 2.66 -12.79 -4.78
N THR A 147 3.99 -12.68 -4.88
CA THR A 147 4.77 -13.32 -5.95
C THR A 147 5.25 -14.70 -5.49
N PRO A 148 5.21 -15.76 -6.31
CA PRO A 148 5.70 -17.08 -5.92
C PRO A 148 7.21 -17.07 -5.64
N PRO A 149 7.70 -17.85 -4.66
CA PRO A 149 9.13 -18.00 -4.41
C PRO A 149 9.79 -18.76 -5.57
N GLN A 150 10.64 -18.08 -6.34
CA GLN A 150 11.38 -18.70 -7.44
C GLN A 150 12.69 -19.32 -6.93
N THR A 151 13.00 -20.54 -7.35
CA THR A 151 14.28 -21.21 -7.06
C THR A 151 15.15 -21.21 -8.31
N SER A 152 16.35 -20.64 -8.24
CA SER A 152 17.41 -20.89 -9.22
C SER A 152 18.60 -21.61 -8.56
N ASP A 153 19.20 -22.53 -9.29
CA ASP A 153 20.24 -23.49 -8.86
C ASP A 153 21.60 -22.88 -8.46
N SER A 154 21.67 -21.58 -8.14
CA SER A 154 22.95 -20.90 -7.87
C SER A 154 22.97 -19.97 -6.66
N GLY A 155 21.92 -19.98 -5.82
CA GLY A 155 21.96 -19.29 -4.52
C GLY A 155 22.11 -17.76 -4.57
N LYS A 156 21.98 -17.14 -5.76
CA LYS A 156 21.90 -15.68 -5.95
C LYS A 156 20.48 -15.30 -6.34
N ILE A 157 19.85 -14.43 -5.53
CA ILE A 157 18.58 -13.80 -5.88
C ILE A 157 18.89 -12.68 -6.88
N THR A 158 18.53 -12.88 -8.14
CA THR A 158 18.50 -11.81 -9.16
C THR A 158 17.10 -11.20 -9.18
N PHE A 159 17.02 -9.89 -8.95
CA PHE A 159 15.80 -9.11 -9.19
C PHE A 159 15.53 -9.10 -10.70
N GLU A 160 14.41 -9.69 -11.14
CA GLU A 160 13.75 -9.22 -12.36
C GLU A 160 13.39 -7.73 -12.12
N PRO A 161 13.70 -6.82 -13.05
CA PRO A 161 13.48 -5.38 -12.85
C PRO A 161 11.97 -5.11 -12.76
N GLY A 162 11.44 -5.13 -11.54
CA GLY A 162 10.01 -5.05 -11.28
C GLY A 162 9.43 -3.67 -11.58
N LEU A 163 8.08 -3.58 -11.48
CA LEU A 163 7.30 -2.34 -11.65
C LEU A 163 7.91 -1.12 -10.92
N SER A 164 8.48 -1.30 -9.73
CA SER A 164 9.09 -0.20 -8.97
C SER A 164 10.29 0.45 -9.68
N GLU A 165 11.20 -0.37 -10.25
CA GLU A 165 12.37 0.14 -10.98
C GLU A 165 11.94 0.79 -12.31
N TYR A 166 10.94 0.21 -12.97
CA TYR A 166 10.32 0.79 -14.15
C TYR A 166 9.70 2.16 -13.83
N VAL A 167 8.89 2.27 -12.77
CA VAL A 167 8.22 3.51 -12.37
C VAL A 167 9.23 4.60 -12.02
N GLY A 168 10.29 4.27 -11.28
CA GLY A 168 11.36 5.22 -10.95
C GLY A 168 12.09 5.72 -12.20
N SER A 169 12.48 4.81 -13.09
CA SER A 169 13.16 5.15 -14.35
C SER A 169 12.26 5.96 -15.28
N TYR A 170 10.97 5.62 -15.34
CA TYR A 170 9.96 6.31 -16.15
C TYR A 170 9.70 7.74 -15.65
N ALA A 171 9.62 7.95 -14.33
CA ALA A 171 9.44 9.28 -13.74
C ALA A 171 10.63 10.21 -14.05
N ASN A 172 11.85 9.68 -13.97
CA ASN A 172 13.06 10.43 -14.34
C ASN A 172 13.06 10.80 -15.82
N TYR A 173 12.78 9.86 -16.70
CA TYR A 173 12.66 10.08 -18.15
C TYR A 173 11.60 11.14 -18.50
N GLN A 174 10.41 11.06 -17.89
CA GLN A 174 9.36 12.06 -18.07
C GLN A 174 9.78 13.46 -17.60
N THR A 175 10.55 13.52 -16.51
CA THR A 175 11.10 14.79 -16.00
C THR A 175 12.10 15.40 -16.99
N GLN A 176 12.97 14.58 -17.59
CA GLN A 176 13.91 15.03 -18.61
C GLN A 176 13.19 15.57 -19.86
N ILE A 177 12.15 14.88 -20.34
CA ILE A 177 11.30 15.35 -21.45
C ILE A 177 10.59 16.67 -21.12
N LYS A 178 10.07 16.81 -19.90
CA LYS A 178 9.37 18.05 -19.51
C LYS A 178 10.36 19.21 -19.38
N LYS A 179 11.55 18.99 -18.81
CA LYS A 179 12.59 20.03 -18.68
C LYS A 179 13.02 20.58 -20.04
N SER A 180 13.16 19.72 -21.05
CA SER A 180 13.44 20.15 -22.44
C SER A 180 12.28 20.90 -23.10
N GLY A 181 11.09 20.90 -22.49
CA GLY A 181 9.96 21.72 -22.88
C GLY A 181 10.02 23.17 -22.39
N PHE A 182 10.74 23.45 -21.30
CA PHE A 182 10.61 24.72 -20.59
C PHE A 182 11.83 25.66 -20.74
N PHE A 183 13.09 25.19 -20.78
CA PHE A 183 14.23 26.13 -20.68
C PHE A 183 15.55 25.78 -21.43
N SER A 184 15.66 24.70 -22.21
CA SER A 184 16.92 24.43 -22.96
C SER A 184 16.72 23.53 -24.18
N THR A 185 17.38 23.88 -25.29
CA THR A 185 17.62 22.95 -26.40
C THR A 185 18.55 21.85 -25.89
N LEU A 186 18.06 20.60 -25.83
CA LEU A 186 18.90 19.45 -25.50
C LEU A 186 20.02 19.33 -26.55
N SER A 187 21.24 19.12 -26.09
CA SER A 187 22.38 18.80 -26.94
C SER A 187 22.18 17.44 -27.65
N GLN A 188 22.93 17.21 -28.72
CA GLN A 188 22.89 15.92 -29.44
C GLN A 188 23.22 14.73 -28.53
N GLU A 189 24.12 14.92 -27.56
CA GLU A 189 24.52 13.84 -26.65
C GLU A 189 23.42 13.53 -25.64
N GLU A 190 22.76 14.57 -25.09
CA GLU A 190 21.59 14.39 -24.22
C GLU A 190 20.43 13.72 -24.96
N MET A 191 20.22 14.04 -26.24
CA MET A 191 19.20 13.39 -27.06
C MET A 191 19.49 11.91 -27.33
N ARG A 192 20.75 11.55 -27.60
CA ARG A 192 21.17 10.14 -27.73
C ARG A 192 21.00 9.38 -26.43
N GLN A 193 21.34 10.01 -25.31
CA GLN A 193 21.14 9.43 -23.99
C GLN A 193 19.65 9.22 -23.69
N LEU A 194 18.81 10.19 -24.05
CA LEU A 194 17.35 10.08 -23.92
C LEU A 194 16.76 8.96 -24.79
N GLU A 195 17.23 8.80 -26.04
CA GLU A 195 16.85 7.71 -26.94
C GLU A 195 17.25 6.34 -26.35
N LYS A 196 18.46 6.24 -25.81
CA LYS A 196 18.95 5.03 -25.13
C LYS A 196 18.10 4.68 -23.89
N GLU A 197 17.75 5.67 -23.07
CA GLU A 197 16.88 5.49 -21.91
C GLU A 197 15.47 5.06 -22.32
N PHE A 198 14.94 5.63 -23.41
CA PHE A 198 13.65 5.23 -23.98
C PHE A 198 13.64 3.75 -24.39
N HIS A 199 14.64 3.29 -25.15
CA HIS A 199 14.70 1.87 -25.57
C HIS A 199 14.88 0.91 -24.38
N ALA A 200 15.64 1.34 -23.36
CA ALA A 200 15.76 0.58 -22.12
C ALA A 200 14.40 0.47 -21.40
N LEU A 201 13.65 1.58 -21.32
CA LEU A 201 12.30 1.60 -20.75
C LEU A 201 11.32 0.77 -21.55
N GLU A 202 11.36 0.81 -22.87
CA GLU A 202 10.50 -0.01 -23.73
C GLU A 202 10.77 -1.50 -23.54
N SER A 203 12.06 -1.88 -23.53
CA SER A 203 12.48 -3.27 -23.28
C SER A 203 12.04 -3.78 -21.91
N ARG A 204 12.12 -2.92 -20.88
CA ARG A 204 11.63 -3.22 -19.53
C ARG A 204 10.10 -3.36 -19.52
N PHE A 205 9.39 -2.39 -20.10
CA PHE A 205 7.93 -2.41 -20.20
C PHE A 205 7.43 -3.67 -20.92
N ALA A 206 8.10 -4.09 -22.01
CA ALA A 206 7.73 -5.30 -22.75
C ALA A 206 7.79 -6.57 -21.89
N LYS A 207 8.76 -6.64 -20.96
CA LYS A 207 8.95 -7.75 -20.03
C LYS A 207 8.00 -7.74 -18.84
N LEU A 208 7.33 -6.62 -18.55
CA LEU A 208 6.34 -6.57 -17.47
C LEU A 208 5.14 -7.50 -17.75
N PRO A 209 4.59 -8.14 -16.71
CA PRO A 209 3.33 -8.90 -16.83
C PRO A 209 2.16 -7.96 -17.17
N LEU A 210 1.09 -8.51 -17.73
CA LEU A 210 -0.05 -7.73 -18.24
C LEU A 210 -0.69 -6.88 -17.13
N GLU A 211 -0.79 -7.43 -15.92
CA GLU A 211 -1.36 -6.78 -14.74
C GLU A 211 -0.56 -5.54 -14.31
N GLU A 212 0.77 -5.57 -14.48
CA GLU A 212 1.64 -4.43 -14.18
C GLU A 212 1.63 -3.40 -15.31
N LYS A 213 1.54 -3.85 -16.56
CA LYS A 213 1.34 -2.97 -17.72
C LYS A 213 0.06 -2.14 -17.58
N MET A 214 -1.00 -2.69 -16.99
CA MET A 214 -2.25 -1.97 -16.73
C MET A 214 -2.14 -0.89 -15.64
N GLN A 215 -1.13 -1.00 -14.76
CA GLN A 215 -0.93 -0.07 -13.64
C GLN A 215 0.02 1.09 -13.99
N THR A 216 0.62 1.07 -15.18
CA THR A 216 1.60 2.08 -15.60
C THR A 216 1.39 2.49 -17.05
N LYS A 217 2.08 3.55 -17.48
CA LYS A 217 2.02 4.03 -18.86
C LYS A 217 3.21 3.49 -19.65
N ARG A 218 2.94 3.07 -20.88
CA ARG A 218 3.98 2.76 -21.87
C ARG A 218 4.83 4.03 -22.10
N PRO A 219 6.16 3.92 -22.20
CA PRO A 219 6.98 5.09 -22.48
C PRO A 219 6.70 5.56 -23.92
N SER A 220 6.78 6.88 -24.13
CA SER A 220 6.68 7.49 -25.45
C SER A 220 7.90 8.36 -25.72
N PHE A 221 8.38 8.36 -26.96
CA PHE A 221 9.49 9.21 -27.40
C PHE A 221 8.93 10.33 -28.30
N PRO A 222 8.86 11.58 -27.82
CA PRO A 222 8.15 12.66 -28.53
C PRO A 222 9.01 13.38 -29.59
N PHE A 223 10.19 12.85 -29.92
CA PHE A 223 11.12 13.46 -30.87
C PHE A 223 11.28 12.59 -32.11
N ALA A 224 11.30 13.23 -33.27
CA ALA A 224 11.72 12.66 -34.54
C ALA A 224 13.22 12.84 -34.73
N LYS A 225 13.86 11.80 -35.27
CA LYS A 225 15.25 11.82 -35.71
C LYS A 225 15.30 12.12 -37.21
N LEU A 226 15.87 13.26 -37.57
CA LEU A 226 15.99 13.75 -38.94
C LEU A 226 17.45 13.69 -39.39
N ASN A 227 17.69 13.14 -40.57
CA ASN A 227 19.00 13.14 -41.21
C ASN A 227 19.08 14.34 -42.16
N GLN A 228 19.66 15.45 -41.70
CA GLN A 228 19.93 16.62 -42.56
C GLN A 228 21.40 16.61 -42.96
N GLY A 229 21.69 16.06 -44.15
CA GLY A 229 23.06 15.91 -44.65
C GLY A 229 23.87 14.91 -43.81
N ASN A 230 25.06 15.33 -43.34
CA ASN A 230 25.97 14.50 -42.52
C ASN A 230 25.70 14.60 -41.01
N GLN A 231 24.61 15.27 -40.60
CA GLN A 231 24.29 15.54 -39.20
C GLN A 231 22.88 15.05 -38.84
N VAL A 232 22.77 14.43 -37.65
CA VAL A 232 21.49 13.97 -37.09
C VAL A 232 20.91 15.07 -36.20
N ILE A 233 19.68 15.47 -36.48
CA ILE A 233 18.97 16.50 -35.71
C ILE A 233 17.72 15.87 -35.11
N TYR A 234 17.42 16.20 -33.85
CA TYR A 234 16.18 15.79 -33.21
C TYR A 234 15.22 16.96 -33.14
N LYS A 235 13.98 16.74 -33.56
CA LYS A 235 12.90 17.74 -33.54
C LYS A 235 11.65 17.15 -32.90
N LYS A 236 10.89 17.92 -32.13
CA LYS A 236 9.64 17.39 -31.56
C LYS A 236 8.68 17.02 -32.70
N LEU A 237 7.95 15.93 -32.52
CA LEU A 237 6.95 15.48 -33.50
C LEU A 237 5.91 16.55 -33.79
N ALA A 238 5.56 17.36 -32.79
CA ALA A 238 4.61 18.48 -32.93
C ALA A 238 5.14 19.65 -33.78
N ASP A 239 6.46 19.81 -33.86
CA ASP A 239 7.11 20.95 -34.54
C ASP A 239 7.56 20.59 -35.97
N LEU A 240 7.31 19.35 -36.43
CA LEU A 240 7.68 18.89 -37.76
C LEU A 240 6.84 19.59 -38.85
N THR A 241 7.49 19.99 -39.94
CA THR A 241 6.79 20.47 -41.14
C THR A 241 6.18 19.29 -41.91
N GLU A 242 5.25 19.58 -42.82
CA GLU A 242 4.59 18.55 -43.64
C GLU A 242 5.58 17.84 -44.58
N GLU A 243 6.63 18.53 -45.04
CA GLU A 243 7.72 17.93 -45.82
C GLU A 243 8.59 17.00 -44.97
N GLU A 244 8.94 17.42 -43.75
CA GLU A 244 9.71 16.60 -42.81
C GLU A 244 8.94 15.32 -42.43
N LYS A 245 7.63 15.42 -42.17
CA LYS A 245 6.76 14.26 -41.91
C LYS A 245 6.73 13.29 -43.09
N LYS A 246 6.59 13.79 -44.32
CA LYS A 246 6.60 12.95 -45.54
C LYS A 246 7.93 12.21 -45.73
N SER A 247 9.05 12.81 -45.33
CA SER A 247 10.37 12.17 -45.40
C SER A 247 10.59 11.05 -44.37
N MET A 248 9.73 10.95 -43.35
CA MET A 248 9.80 9.92 -42.30
C MET A 248 8.89 8.71 -42.56
N VAL A 249 7.92 8.85 -43.46
CA VAL A 249 7.02 7.75 -43.86
C VAL A 249 7.67 7.00 -45.02
N CYS A 250 8.49 6.01 -44.67
CA CYS A 250 8.87 4.90 -45.56
C CYS A 250 8.17 3.63 -45.07
#